data_AF-A0A965X1J1-F1
#
_entry.id   AF-A0A965X1J1-F1
#
_cell.length_a   1.000
_cell.length_b   1.000
_cell.length_c   1.000
_cell.angle_alpha   90.00
_cell.angle_beta   90.00
_cell.angle_gamma   90.00
#
_symmetry.space_group_name_H-M   'P 1'
#
loop_
_entity.id
_entity.type
_entity.pdbx_description
1 polymer ?
#
loop_
_entity_poly.entity_id
_entity_poly.type
_entity_poly.pdbx_seq_one_letter_code
_entity_poly.pdbx_strand_id
1 'polypeptide(L)'
;MSFFTKKFDRIKNVQQFTIKKDFTFSAISFFIYAISLGLGLFFELSKGSFGNIQMIILYSLVLIILASLVAIVPSWISVINLSIISWLLMIGLFGGLYPILALSGTIGLIIASSIQLILQWDKVVILRLGKFKKVHGPGLTLLIPLIDRIADTIDTRIKVT
;
A
#
# COMPACT_ATOMS: atom_id res chain seq x y z
N MET A 1 1.32 -30.17 -25.01
CA MET A 1 1.60 -30.89 -23.75
C MET A 1 0.89 -30.14 -22.63
N SER A 2 -0.20 -30.68 -22.10
CA SER A 2 -1.05 -30.01 -21.10
C SER A 2 -0.38 -30.14 -19.73
N PHE A 3 0.31 -29.09 -19.28
CA PHE A 3 1.08 -29.11 -18.02
C PHE A 3 0.22 -28.94 -16.74
N PHE A 4 -1.11 -28.82 -16.87
CA PHE A 4 -2.01 -28.55 -15.73
C PHE A 4 -3.30 -29.39 -15.74
N THR A 5 -3.24 -30.67 -16.08
CA THR A 5 -4.36 -31.59 -15.80
C THR A 5 -4.49 -31.83 -14.30
N LYS A 6 -5.48 -31.20 -13.65
CA LYS A 6 -5.84 -31.41 -12.23
C LYS A 6 -6.17 -32.90 -12.00
N LYS A 7 -5.31 -33.61 -11.26
CA LYS A 7 -5.42 -35.04 -10.93
C LYS A 7 -6.07 -35.30 -9.56
N PHE A 8 -6.90 -34.40 -9.04
CA PHE A 8 -7.39 -34.47 -7.66
C PHE A 8 -8.91 -34.22 -7.54
N ASP A 9 -9.72 -35.07 -8.13
CA ASP A 9 -11.20 -34.96 -8.05
C ASP A 9 -11.81 -35.42 -6.70
N ARG A 10 -11.05 -36.12 -5.84
CA ARG A 10 -11.56 -36.64 -4.57
C ARG A 10 -11.41 -35.71 -3.36
N ILE A 11 -10.50 -34.74 -3.41
CA ILE A 11 -10.25 -33.85 -2.27
C ILE A 11 -11.05 -32.57 -2.48
N LYS A 12 -12.23 -32.50 -1.86
CA LYS A 12 -13.13 -31.34 -2.00
C LYS A 12 -12.58 -30.07 -1.34
N ASN A 13 -11.64 -30.20 -0.40
CA ASN A 13 -11.09 -29.08 0.38
C ASN A 13 -9.57 -28.99 0.24
N VAL A 14 -9.09 -28.64 -0.96
CA VAL A 14 -7.67 -28.37 -1.21
C VAL A 14 -7.38 -26.92 -0.79
N GLN A 15 -6.36 -26.71 0.05
CA GLN A 15 -5.87 -25.38 0.36
C GLN A 15 -5.39 -24.71 -0.94
N GLN A 16 -6.11 -23.68 -1.37
CA GLN A 16 -5.73 -22.90 -2.54
C GLN A 16 -4.57 -21.98 -2.15
N PHE A 17 -3.60 -21.81 -3.06
CA PHE A 17 -2.51 -20.88 -2.84
C PHE A 17 -3.06 -19.45 -2.83
N THR A 18 -3.16 -18.84 -1.65
CA THR A 18 -3.56 -17.44 -1.49
C THR A 18 -2.33 -16.60 -1.17
N ILE A 19 -2.11 -15.54 -1.93
CA ILE A 19 -1.04 -14.58 -1.65
C ILE A 19 -1.47 -13.80 -0.40
N LYS A 20 -0.69 -13.94 0.69
CA LYS A 20 -0.94 -13.22 1.94
C LYS A 20 -0.66 -11.73 1.72
N LYS A 21 -1.71 -10.92 1.78
CA LYS A 21 -1.65 -9.45 1.78
C LYS A 21 -1.77 -8.97 3.22
N ASP A 22 -1.06 -7.92 3.58
CA ASP A 22 -1.13 -7.38 4.95
C ASP A 22 -2.21 -6.30 5.09
N PHE A 23 -2.58 -5.64 3.99
CA PHE A 23 -3.60 -4.59 3.95
C PHE A 23 -4.22 -4.47 2.55
N THR A 24 -5.20 -3.58 2.36
CA THR A 24 -5.76 -3.25 1.05
C THR A 24 -5.34 -1.85 0.61
N PHE A 25 -4.92 -1.68 -0.64
CA PHE A 25 -4.57 -0.35 -1.16
C PHE A 25 -5.69 0.11 -2.09
N SER A 26 -6.58 0.96 -1.57
CA SER A 26 -7.79 1.40 -2.26
C SER A 26 -7.62 2.77 -2.91
N ALA A 27 -8.67 3.26 -3.59
CA ALA A 27 -8.69 4.62 -4.12
C ALA A 27 -8.46 5.69 -3.03
N ILE A 28 -8.92 5.45 -1.80
CA ILE A 28 -8.69 6.35 -0.67
C ILE A 28 -7.22 6.42 -0.30
N SER A 29 -6.53 5.28 -0.31
CA SER A 29 -5.08 5.21 -0.07
C SER A 29 -4.32 6.02 -1.14
N PHE A 30 -4.69 5.87 -2.42
CA PHE A 30 -4.12 6.70 -3.50
C PHE A 30 -4.42 8.18 -3.33
N PHE A 31 -5.62 8.54 -2.87
CA PHE A 31 -6.00 9.94 -2.64
C PHE A 31 -5.18 10.57 -1.51
N ILE A 32 -5.01 9.85 -0.39
CA ILE A 32 -4.16 10.28 0.72
C ILE A 32 -2.71 10.45 0.25
N TYR A 33 -2.23 9.51 -0.55
CA TYR A 33 -0.90 9.56 -1.12
C TYR A 33 -0.71 10.76 -2.05
N ALA A 34 -1.70 11.04 -2.91
CA ALA A 34 -1.70 12.19 -3.82
C ALA A 34 -1.66 13.52 -3.07
N ILE A 35 -2.41 13.65 -1.96
CA ILE A 35 -2.35 14.83 -1.09
C ILE A 35 -0.93 15.00 -0.51
N SER A 36 -0.34 13.91 -0.01
CA SER A 36 0.99 13.95 0.58
C SER A 36 2.08 14.32 -0.44
N LEU A 37 1.98 13.80 -1.66
CA LEU A 37 2.86 14.20 -2.77
C LEU A 37 2.65 15.65 -3.17
N GLY A 38 1.40 16.12 -3.27
CA GLY A 38 1.08 17.51 -3.59
C GLY A 38 1.68 18.48 -2.58
N LEU A 39 1.62 18.15 -1.29
CA LEU A 39 2.28 18.92 -0.22
C LEU A 39 3.80 18.94 -0.39
N GLY A 40 4.42 17.77 -0.65
CA GLY A 40 5.86 17.69 -0.89
C GLY A 40 6.32 18.54 -2.07
N LEU A 41 5.59 18.47 -3.18
CA LEU A 41 5.82 19.29 -4.36
C LEU A 41 5.68 20.78 -4.07
N PHE A 42 4.63 21.17 -3.34
CA PHE A 42 4.41 22.56 -2.96
C PHE A 42 5.60 23.11 -2.15
N PHE A 43 6.09 22.35 -1.16
CA PHE A 43 7.26 22.76 -0.38
C PHE A 43 8.55 22.80 -1.19
N GLU A 44 8.75 21.85 -2.10
CA GLU A 44 9.96 21.80 -2.93
C GLU A 44 9.99 22.97 -3.93
N LEU A 45 8.84 23.31 -4.53
CA LEU A 45 8.72 24.48 -5.41
C LEU A 45 8.84 25.81 -4.66
N SER A 46 8.37 25.86 -3.41
CA SER A 46 8.47 27.07 -2.57
C SER A 46 9.93 27.45 -2.24
N LYS A 47 10.88 26.53 -2.34
CA LYS A 47 12.32 26.83 -2.20
C LYS A 47 12.90 27.64 -3.37
N GLY A 48 12.12 27.92 -4.41
CA GLY A 48 12.56 28.74 -5.54
C GLY A 48 13.51 28.04 -6.51
N SER A 49 13.64 26.71 -6.43
CA SER A 49 14.46 25.91 -7.35
C SER A 49 13.75 25.68 -8.71
N PHE A 50 13.45 26.77 -9.41
CA PHE A 50 12.81 26.71 -10.74
C PHE A 50 13.75 26.17 -11.83
N GLY A 51 15.05 26.10 -11.59
CA GLY A 51 16.04 25.58 -12.55
C GLY A 51 15.92 24.07 -12.83
N ASN A 52 15.29 23.30 -11.93
CA ASN A 52 15.26 21.83 -12.01
C ASN A 52 13.83 21.24 -12.01
N ILE A 53 12.85 21.97 -12.55
CA ILE A 53 11.44 21.52 -12.59
C ILE A 53 11.30 20.14 -13.24
N GLN A 54 12.04 19.87 -14.32
CA GLN A 54 12.00 18.57 -15.00
C GLN A 54 12.40 17.41 -14.08
N MET A 55 13.43 17.58 -13.25
CA MET A 55 13.91 16.56 -12.32
C MET A 55 12.91 16.33 -11.18
N ILE A 56 12.26 17.40 -10.69
CA ILE A 56 11.21 17.31 -9.67
C ILE A 56 10.01 16.52 -10.20
N ILE A 57 9.57 16.79 -11.44
CA ILE A 57 8.47 16.06 -12.07
C ILE A 57 8.84 14.60 -12.28
N LEU A 58 10.04 14.32 -12.78
CA LEU A 58 10.50 12.96 -13.05
C LEU A 58 10.59 12.14 -11.77
N TYR A 59 11.11 12.72 -10.68
CA TYR A 59 11.12 12.05 -9.37
C TYR A 59 9.69 11.82 -8.83
N SER A 60 8.79 12.77 -9.04
CA SER A 60 7.38 12.61 -8.64
C SER A 60 6.68 11.47 -9.39
N LEU A 61 6.98 11.30 -10.68
CA LEU A 61 6.48 10.16 -11.47
C LEU A 61 7.03 8.84 -10.93
N VAL A 62 8.31 8.79 -10.56
CA VAL A 62 8.90 7.61 -9.91
C VAL A 62 8.14 7.26 -8.63
N LEU A 63 7.87 8.24 -7.77
CA LEU A 63 7.10 8.04 -6.53
C LEU A 63 5.68 7.49 -6.80
N ILE A 64 4.99 8.02 -7.81
CA ILE A 64 3.67 7.51 -8.23
C ILE A 64 3.76 6.06 -8.69
N ILE A 65 4.75 5.72 -9.52
CA ILE A 65 4.97 4.34 -10.00
C ILE A 65 5.22 3.40 -8.82
N LEU A 66 6.05 3.81 -7.86
CA LEU A 66 6.31 3.02 -6.65
C LEU A 66 5.01 2.80 -5.85
N ALA A 67 4.15 3.81 -5.70
CA ALA A 67 2.85 3.63 -5.06
C ALA A 67 1.91 2.70 -5.83
N SER A 68 1.91 2.76 -7.16
CA SER A 68 1.17 1.81 -7.99
C SER A 68 1.68 0.37 -7.83
N LEU A 69 3.00 0.19 -7.65
CA LEU A 69 3.57 -1.14 -7.34
C LEU A 69 3.14 -1.66 -5.97
N VAL A 70 3.03 -0.79 -4.95
CA VAL A 70 2.43 -1.16 -3.65
C VAL A 70 1.00 -1.66 -3.82
N ALA A 71 0.22 -1.05 -4.71
CA ALA A 71 -1.17 -1.45 -4.93
C ALA A 71 -1.31 -2.86 -5.52
N ILE A 72 -0.33 -3.30 -6.33
CA ILE A 72 -0.29 -4.66 -6.89
C ILE A 72 0.02 -5.67 -5.79
N VAL A 73 1.00 -5.37 -4.93
CA VAL A 73 1.44 -6.23 -3.84
C VAL A 73 1.33 -5.48 -2.50
N PRO A 74 0.12 -5.37 -1.91
CA PRO A 74 -0.12 -4.58 -0.70
C PRO A 74 0.34 -5.35 0.54
N SER A 75 1.64 -5.23 0.80
CA SER A 75 2.31 -5.84 1.95
C SER A 75 3.22 -4.81 2.62
N TRP A 76 3.46 -4.97 3.92
CA TRP A 76 4.35 -4.06 4.63
C TRP A 76 5.78 -4.13 4.10
N ILE A 77 6.21 -5.31 3.66
CA ILE A 77 7.52 -5.50 3.03
C ILE A 77 7.64 -4.72 1.71
N SER A 78 6.59 -4.68 0.88
CA SER A 78 6.58 -3.86 -0.34
C SER A 78 6.74 -2.38 -0.01
N VAL A 79 6.02 -1.87 1.00
CA VAL A 79 6.09 -0.45 1.40
C VAL A 79 7.51 -0.09 1.86
N ILE A 80 8.13 -0.93 2.69
CA ILE A 80 9.50 -0.71 3.17
C ILE A 80 10.49 -0.72 2.00
N ASN A 81 10.45 -1.76 1.16
CA ASN A 81 11.39 -1.89 0.06
C ASN A 81 11.26 -0.74 -0.93
N LEU A 82 10.04 -0.34 -1.28
CA LEU A 82 9.80 0.75 -2.23
C LEU A 82 10.13 2.12 -1.63
N SER A 83 9.96 2.30 -0.31
CA SER A 83 10.47 3.48 0.38
C SER A 83 12.00 3.53 0.31
N ILE A 84 12.70 2.44 0.62
CA ILE A 84 14.17 2.38 0.51
C ILE A 84 14.62 2.67 -0.93
N ILE A 85 13.96 2.07 -1.92
CA ILE A 85 14.24 2.32 -3.34
C ILE A 85 14.04 3.79 -3.68
N SER A 86 12.98 4.44 -3.20
CA SER A 86 12.75 5.87 -3.45
C SER A 86 13.92 6.74 -2.96
N TRP A 87 14.43 6.47 -1.75
CA TRP A 87 15.57 7.17 -1.17
C TRP A 87 16.87 6.91 -1.94
N LEU A 88 17.12 5.66 -2.33
CA LEU A 88 18.29 5.30 -3.14
C LEU A 88 18.27 5.99 -4.50
N LEU A 89 17.12 6.00 -5.19
CA LEU A 89 16.96 6.69 -6.46
C LEU A 89 17.18 8.19 -6.29
N MET A 90 16.60 8.79 -5.24
CA MET A 90 16.75 10.21 -4.94
C MET A 90 18.21 10.62 -4.73
N ILE A 91 18.98 9.83 -3.98
CA ILE A 91 20.40 10.12 -3.74
C ILE A 91 21.22 9.86 -5.00
N GLY A 92 21.02 8.71 -5.66
CA GLY A 92 21.87 8.23 -6.75
C GLY A 92 21.62 8.90 -8.11
N LEU A 93 20.35 9.13 -8.47
CA LEU A 93 19.98 9.67 -9.79
C LEU A 93 19.60 11.15 -9.77
N PHE A 94 19.12 11.65 -8.63
CA PHE A 94 18.66 13.04 -8.48
C PHE A 94 19.59 13.90 -7.62
N GLY A 95 20.80 13.39 -7.31
CA GLY A 95 21.85 14.14 -6.63
C GLY A 95 21.55 14.55 -5.19
N GLY A 96 20.55 13.93 -4.54
CA GLY A 96 20.20 14.24 -3.15
C GLY A 96 19.46 15.57 -2.95
N LEU A 97 18.99 16.20 -4.02
CA LEU A 97 18.47 17.57 -3.99
C LEU A 97 17.04 17.71 -3.44
N TYR A 98 16.24 16.63 -3.47
CA TYR A 98 14.80 16.66 -3.16
C TYR A 98 14.38 15.86 -1.90
N PRO A 99 14.98 16.11 -0.71
CA PRO A 99 14.71 15.31 0.49
C PRO A 99 13.31 15.50 1.04
N ILE A 100 12.70 16.68 0.87
CA ILE A 100 11.36 16.94 1.39
C ILE A 100 10.32 16.16 0.59
N LEU A 101 10.47 16.11 -0.73
CA LEU A 101 9.60 15.33 -1.59
C LEU A 101 9.75 13.81 -1.35
N ALA A 102 10.98 13.32 -1.12
CA ALA A 102 11.21 11.92 -0.76
C ALA A 102 10.58 11.56 0.60
N LEU A 103 10.71 12.47 1.57
CA LEU A 103 10.15 12.31 2.90
C LEU A 103 8.62 12.33 2.88
N SER A 104 8.02 13.29 2.17
CA SER A 104 6.56 13.35 2.01
C SER A 104 6.04 12.10 1.30
N GLY A 105 6.70 11.63 0.24
CA GLY A 105 6.36 10.36 -0.42
C GLY A 105 6.43 9.17 0.53
N THR A 106 7.47 9.07 1.36
CA THR A 106 7.60 7.97 2.33
C THR A 106 6.49 8.01 3.40
N ILE A 107 6.28 9.17 4.01
CA ILE A 107 5.25 9.36 5.04
C ILE A 107 3.86 9.12 4.44
N GLY A 108 3.62 9.65 3.24
CA GLY A 108 2.39 9.46 2.49
C GLY A 108 2.10 7.98 2.23
N LEU A 109 3.09 7.19 1.81
CA LEU A 109 2.92 5.74 1.59
C LEU A 109 2.55 5.01 2.88
N ILE A 110 3.19 5.34 4.00
CA ILE A 110 2.93 4.70 5.29
C ILE A 110 1.52 5.06 5.79
N ILE A 111 1.12 6.33 5.70
CA ILE A 111 -0.21 6.78 6.12
C ILE A 111 -1.29 6.18 5.21
N ALA A 112 -1.07 6.20 3.89
CA ALA A 112 -1.99 5.65 2.90
C ALA A 112 -2.23 4.14 3.07
N SER A 113 -1.19 3.38 3.43
CA SER A 113 -1.30 1.95 3.73
C SER A 113 -1.91 1.66 5.11
N SER A 114 -1.74 2.58 6.06
CA SER A 114 -2.32 2.45 7.41
C SER A 114 -3.82 2.69 7.46
N ILE A 115 -4.34 3.58 6.62
CA ILE A 115 -5.77 3.93 6.58
C ILE A 115 -6.51 2.99 5.63
N GLN A 116 -7.48 2.24 6.17
CA GLN A 116 -8.24 1.23 5.46
C GLN A 116 -9.74 1.55 5.54
N LEU A 117 -10.43 1.52 4.39
CA LEU A 117 -11.88 1.63 4.34
C LEU A 117 -12.49 0.24 4.21
N ILE A 118 -13.35 -0.13 5.16
CA ILE A 118 -14.11 -1.38 5.17
C ILE A 118 -15.54 -1.08 4.74
N LEU A 119 -16.06 -1.84 3.76
CA LEU A 119 -17.42 -1.69 3.26
C LEU A 119 -18.45 -2.14 4.32
N GLN A 120 -19.66 -1.57 4.26
CA GLN A 120 -20.76 -1.84 5.21
C GLN A 120 -21.03 -3.33 5.45
N TRP A 121 -20.80 -4.14 4.41
CA TRP A 121 -21.13 -5.56 4.36
C TRP A 121 -19.94 -6.48 4.70
N ASP A 122 -18.77 -5.89 4.96
CA ASP A 122 -17.54 -6.62 5.23
C ASP A 122 -17.10 -6.40 6.69
N LYS A 123 -16.46 -7.42 7.26
CA LYS A 123 -15.76 -7.33 8.54
C LYS A 123 -14.34 -7.82 8.36
N VAL A 124 -13.39 -7.15 9.02
CA VAL A 124 -11.97 -7.48 8.86
C VAL A 124 -11.37 -7.99 10.17
N VAL A 125 -10.62 -9.09 10.08
CA VAL A 125 -9.89 -9.66 11.21
C VAL A 125 -8.51 -9.05 11.27
N ILE A 126 -8.22 -8.32 12.35
CA ILE A 126 -6.91 -7.68 12.55
C ILE A 126 -6.05 -8.54 13.47
N LEU A 127 -4.85 -8.89 13.01
CA LEU A 127 -3.80 -9.49 13.80
C LEU A 127 -2.77 -8.43 14.19
N ARG A 128 -2.31 -8.48 15.44
CA ARG A 128 -1.23 -7.66 15.98
C ARG A 128 -0.08 -8.58 16.38
N LEU A 129 1.07 -8.47 15.70
CA LEU A 129 2.25 -9.31 15.95
C LEU A 129 1.91 -10.82 15.97
N GLY A 130 1.01 -11.26 15.09
CA GLY A 130 0.56 -12.65 15.02
C GLY A 130 -0.52 -13.05 16.04
N LYS A 131 -0.87 -12.18 16.99
CA LYS A 131 -1.99 -12.42 17.93
C LYS A 131 -3.27 -11.79 17.41
N PHE A 132 -4.41 -12.45 17.63
CA PHE A 132 -5.71 -11.87 17.37
C PHE A 132 -5.93 -10.62 18.24
N LYS A 133 -6.31 -9.51 17.61
CA LYS A 133 -6.58 -8.25 18.32
C LYS A 133 -8.08 -8.01 18.45
N LYS A 134 -8.78 -7.93 17.31
CA LYS A 134 -10.23 -7.73 17.23
C LYS A 134 -10.73 -7.95 15.81
N VAL A 135 -12.03 -8.20 15.68
CA VAL A 135 -12.76 -8.05 14.41
C VAL A 135 -13.24 -6.60 14.33
N HIS A 136 -12.92 -5.91 13.24
CA HIS A 136 -13.39 -4.56 12.98
C HIS A 136 -14.63 -4.55 12.08
N GLY A 137 -15.60 -3.72 12.45
CA GLY A 137 -16.79 -3.46 11.67
C GLY A 137 -16.53 -2.49 10.51
N PRO A 138 -17.59 -2.14 9.77
CA PRO A 138 -17.49 -1.26 8.61
C PRO A 138 -17.04 0.17 8.98
N GLY A 139 -16.43 0.85 8.03
CA GLY A 139 -15.92 2.22 8.19
C GLY A 139 -14.41 2.35 8.04
N LEU A 140 -13.88 3.49 8.50
CA LEU A 140 -12.45 3.79 8.46
C LEU A 140 -11.73 3.13 9.64
N THR A 141 -10.67 2.40 9.32
CA THR A 141 -9.86 1.69 10.31
C THR A 141 -8.39 2.04 10.14
N LEU A 142 -7.70 2.18 11.26
CA LEU A 142 -6.29 2.52 11.29
C LEU A 142 -5.49 1.29 11.71
N LEU A 143 -4.64 0.84 10.80
CA LEU A 143 -3.64 -0.19 11.04
C LEU A 143 -2.35 0.47 11.49
N ILE A 144 -1.75 -0.03 12.57
CA ILE A 144 -0.40 0.39 12.94
C ILE A 144 0.58 -0.29 11.99
N PRO A 145 1.43 0.47 11.27
CA PRO A 145 2.36 -0.10 10.30
C PRO A 145 3.28 -1.11 10.95
N LEU A 146 3.63 -2.18 10.21
CA LEU A 146 4.49 -3.31 10.63
C LEU A 146 3.90 -4.23 11.73
N ILE A 147 3.10 -3.66 12.63
CA ILE A 147 2.59 -4.33 13.83
C ILE A 147 1.24 -4.99 13.55
N ASP A 148 0.33 -4.26 12.90
CA ASP A 148 -1.02 -4.70 12.59
C ASP A 148 -1.11 -5.16 11.13
N ARG A 149 -1.82 -6.25 10.88
CA ARG A 149 -2.15 -6.74 9.53
C ARG A 149 -3.57 -7.26 9.47
N ILE A 150 -4.16 -7.19 8.28
CA ILE A 150 -5.44 -7.81 7.93
C ILE A 150 -5.17 -9.28 7.63
N ALA A 151 -5.73 -10.19 8.42
CA ALA A 151 -5.60 -11.62 8.18
C ALA A 151 -6.62 -12.14 7.18
N ASP A 152 -7.87 -11.69 7.33
CA ASP A 152 -8.96 -12.10 6.45
C ASP A 152 -10.11 -11.08 6.48
N THR A 153 -10.89 -11.07 5.41
CA THR A 153 -12.08 -10.24 5.25
C THR A 153 -13.30 -11.15 5.12
N ILE A 154 -14.24 -11.02 6.05
CA ILE A 154 -15.44 -11.84 6.15
C ILE A 154 -16.61 -11.05 5.55
N ASP A 155 -17.24 -11.63 4.52
CA ASP A 155 -18.52 -11.14 3.99
C ASP A 155 -19.64 -11.49 4.97
N THR A 156 -20.42 -10.48 5.38
CA THR A 156 -21.52 -10.63 6.34
C THR A 156 -22.89 -10.72 5.68
N ARG A 157 -22.97 -10.74 4.34
CA ARG A 157 -24.24 -10.87 3.61
C ARG A 157 -24.85 -12.24 3.83
N ILE A 158 -26.12 -12.24 4.22
CA ILE A 158 -26.91 -13.46 4.35
C ILE A 158 -27.25 -13.96 2.94
N LYS A 159 -26.84 -15.18 2.62
CA LYS A 159 -27.27 -15.89 1.41
C LYS A 159 -28.34 -16.88 1.84
N VAL A 160 -29.58 -16.66 1.41
CA VAL A 160 -30.66 -17.61 1.58
C VAL A 160 -30.78 -18.41 0.29
N THR A 161 -30.86 -19.73 0.40
CA THR A 161 -31.07 -20.69 -0.70
C THR A 161 -32.42 -21.34 -0.59
#